data_AF-A0A9P0KD41-F1
#
_entry.id   AF-A0A9P0KD41-F1
#
_cell.length_a   1.000
_cell.length_b   1.000
_cell.length_c   1.000
_cell.angle_alpha   90.00
_cell.angle_beta   90.00
_cell.angle_gamma   90.00
#
_symmetry.space_group_name_H-M   'P 1'
#
loop_
_entity.id
_entity.type
_entity.pdbx_description
1 polymer ?
#
loop_
_entity_poly.entity_id
_entity_poly.type
_entity_poly.pdbx_seq_one_letter_code
_entity_poly.pdbx_strand_id
1 'polypeptide(L)'
;MSSGRKCKNCGGTDIEVDAARGDAVCTNCGSVLEDSIIVAEVQFEEGARGTSSAIGQFVAADSKGGATKFGASFHVGVGVESREITLKKARTGIAHLCNQLKLNQHCIDTACSFFKMALSRNLTKGRRNTHVHAACVYLTCRTEGTARILFVIYAKLT
;
A
#
# COMPACT_ATOMS: atom_id res chain seq x y z
N MET A 1 4.99 20.02 -6.28
CA MET A 1 5.96 21.13 -6.19
C MET A 1 7.29 20.61 -6.68
N SER A 2 7.61 20.74 -7.97
CA SER A 2 8.92 20.34 -8.49
C SER A 2 9.92 21.43 -8.11
N SER A 3 10.87 21.10 -7.25
CA SER A 3 12.08 21.91 -7.12
C SER A 3 12.77 21.87 -8.48
N GLY A 4 12.67 22.97 -9.24
CA GLY A 4 13.22 23.07 -10.58
C GLY A 4 14.70 22.68 -10.59
N ARG A 5 15.04 21.62 -11.32
CA ARG A 5 16.43 21.20 -11.50
C ARG A 5 17.16 22.35 -12.20
N LYS A 6 18.33 22.71 -11.69
CA LYS A 6 19.21 23.72 -12.30
C LYS A 6 20.44 23.02 -12.83
N CYS A 7 20.91 23.45 -14.00
CA CYS A 7 22.12 22.90 -14.58
C CYS A 7 23.33 23.22 -13.69
N LYS A 8 24.12 22.20 -13.33
CA LYS A 8 25.32 22.36 -12.48
C LYS A 8 26.47 23.08 -13.21
N ASN A 9 26.45 23.08 -14.54
CA ASN A 9 27.53 23.64 -15.35
C ASN A 9 27.29 25.12 -15.71
N CYS A 10 26.09 25.46 -16.18
CA CYS A 10 25.77 26.82 -16.64
C CYS A 10 24.67 27.53 -15.83
N GLY A 11 24.11 26.90 -14.79
CA GLY A 11 23.05 27.49 -13.97
C GLY A 11 21.69 27.64 -14.64
N GLY A 12 21.56 27.24 -15.92
CA GLY A 12 20.33 27.31 -16.68
C GLY A 12 19.21 26.46 -16.07
N THR A 13 17.99 26.97 -16.19
CA THR A 13 16.75 26.27 -15.77
C THR A 13 16.05 25.58 -16.93
N ASP A 14 16.55 25.77 -18.15
CA ASP A 14 16.00 25.16 -19.36
C ASP A 14 16.65 23.80 -19.58
N ILE A 15 15.88 22.75 -19.27
CA ILE A 15 16.30 21.35 -19.30
C ILE A 15 15.24 20.59 -20.07
N GLU A 16 15.64 20.03 -21.22
CA GLU A 16 14.80 19.11 -21.97
C GLU A 16 15.04 17.68 -21.47
N VAL A 17 13.93 16.93 -21.40
CA VAL A 17 13.92 15.55 -20.92
C VAL A 17 13.44 14.67 -22.05
N ASP A 18 14.33 13.86 -22.61
CA ASP A 18 13.99 12.88 -23.63
C ASP A 18 13.69 11.53 -22.95
N ALA A 19 12.40 11.21 -22.83
CA ALA A 19 11.95 9.97 -22.22
C ALA A 19 12.29 8.72 -23.06
N ALA A 20 12.51 8.85 -24.37
CA ALA A 20 12.83 7.72 -25.24
C ALA A 20 14.30 7.29 -25.10
N ARG A 21 15.19 8.24 -24.80
CA ARG A 21 16.61 7.95 -24.48
C ARG A 21 16.88 7.83 -22.98
N GLY A 22 16.03 8.43 -22.14
CA GLY A 22 16.18 8.42 -20.69
C GLY A 22 17.17 9.46 -20.17
N ASP A 23 17.44 10.52 -20.96
CA ASP A 23 18.43 11.55 -20.64
C ASP A 23 17.76 12.90 -20.37
N ALA A 24 18.32 13.65 -19.42
CA ALA A 24 17.97 15.06 -19.18
C ALA A 24 19.12 15.95 -19.62
N VAL A 25 18.91 16.81 -20.63
CA VAL A 25 19.94 17.64 -21.23
C VAL A 25 19.61 19.11 -21.05
N CYS A 26 20.59 19.90 -20.63
CA CYS A 26 20.44 21.36 -20.61
C CYS A 26 20.60 21.94 -22.01
N THR A 27 19.55 22.58 -22.54
CA THR A 27 19.54 23.22 -23.87
C THR A 27 20.50 24.40 -23.97
N ASN A 28 20.80 25.05 -22.84
CA ASN A 28 21.64 26.26 -22.81
C ASN A 28 23.16 25.97 -22.88
N CYS A 29 23.61 24.79 -22.43
CA CYS A 29 25.04 24.44 -22.44
C CYS A 29 25.35 23.00 -22.86
N GLY A 30 24.36 22.25 -23.35
CA GLY A 30 24.52 20.88 -23.86
C GLY A 30 24.94 19.85 -22.82
N SER A 31 24.90 20.19 -21.53
CA SER A 31 25.36 19.30 -20.46
C SER A 31 24.26 18.31 -20.09
N VAL A 32 24.59 17.01 -20.09
CA VAL A 32 23.72 15.92 -19.62
C VAL A 32 23.72 15.94 -18.09
N LEU A 33 22.54 16.10 -17.49
CA LEU A 33 22.36 16.26 -16.05
C LEU A 33 22.02 14.94 -15.34
N GLU A 34 21.34 14.04 -16.05
CA GLU A 34 20.93 12.73 -15.57
C GLU A 34 20.92 11.78 -16.77
N ASP A 35 21.59 10.64 -16.63
CA ASP A 35 21.59 9.51 -17.55
C ASP A 35 20.77 8.41 -16.85
N SER A 36 19.79 7.84 -17.53
CA SER A 36 18.86 6.83 -17.01
C SER A 36 17.80 7.35 -16.02
N ILE A 37 16.86 8.15 -16.51
CA ILE A 37 15.65 8.54 -15.77
C ILE A 37 14.81 7.30 -15.43
N ILE A 38 14.59 7.04 -14.13
CA ILE A 38 13.71 5.97 -13.67
C ILE A 38 12.26 6.40 -13.94
N VAL A 39 11.65 5.85 -14.98
CA VAL A 39 10.24 6.07 -15.31
C VAL A 39 9.39 5.05 -14.55
N ALA A 40 8.33 5.51 -13.87
CA ALA A 40 7.36 4.64 -13.19
C ALA A 40 6.33 4.04 -14.16
N GLU A 41 6.72 3.80 -15.41
CA GLU A 41 5.85 3.19 -16.41
C GLU A 41 6.00 1.68 -16.40
N VAL A 42 4.90 0.98 -16.68
CA VAL A 42 4.88 -0.48 -16.74
C VAL A 42 5.25 -0.88 -18.15
N GLN A 43 6.46 -1.44 -18.33
CA GLN A 43 6.87 -2.01 -19.61
C GLN A 43 6.36 -3.45 -19.75
N PHE A 44 5.87 -3.84 -20.93
CA PHE A 44 5.39 -5.20 -21.20
C PHE A 44 6.28 -5.88 -22.25
N GLU A 45 6.77 -7.08 -21.95
CA GLU A 45 7.47 -7.95 -22.89
C GLU A 45 6.48 -8.99 -23.44
N GLU A 46 6.45 -9.16 -24.76
CA GLU A 46 5.68 -10.23 -25.40
C GLU A 46 6.55 -11.49 -25.49
N GLY A 47 6.30 -12.45 -24.61
CA GLY A 47 6.92 -13.77 -24.64
C GLY A 47 6.47 -14.59 -25.86
N ALA A 48 7.34 -15.49 -26.32
CA ALA A 48 7.04 -16.37 -27.44
C ALA A 48 5.72 -17.14 -27.18
N ARG A 49 4.78 -17.01 -28.13
CA ARG A 49 3.36 -17.47 -28.10
C ARG A 49 2.31 -16.44 -27.62
N GLY A 50 2.63 -15.14 -27.60
CA GLY A 50 1.64 -14.08 -27.34
C GLY A 50 1.31 -13.89 -25.86
N THR A 51 2.20 -14.32 -24.97
CA THR A 51 2.08 -14.09 -23.52
C THR A 51 2.72 -12.74 -23.19
N SER A 52 1.92 -11.71 -22.92
CA SER A 52 2.44 -10.44 -22.42
C SER A 52 2.80 -10.55 -20.93
N SER A 53 4.06 -10.28 -20.57
CA SER A 53 4.54 -10.22 -19.19
C SER A 53 5.05 -8.81 -18.89
N ALA A 54 4.62 -8.20 -17.80
CA ALA A 54 5.19 -6.92 -17.37
C ALA A 54 6.64 -7.14 -16.91
N ILE A 55 7.55 -6.28 -17.39
CA ILE A 55 8.96 -6.24 -16.96
C ILE A 55 9.01 -5.44 -15.67
N GLY A 56 9.37 -6.11 -14.57
CA GLY A 56 9.55 -5.47 -13.26
C GLY A 56 8.88 -6.22 -12.12
N GLN A 57 9.26 -5.88 -10.89
CA GLN A 57 8.66 -6.42 -9.68
C GLN A 57 7.66 -5.41 -9.11
N PHE A 58 6.40 -5.80 -8.96
CA PHE A 58 5.40 -4.97 -8.27
C PHE A 58 5.78 -4.85 -6.79
N VAL A 59 5.99 -3.61 -6.33
CA VAL A 59 6.24 -3.30 -4.92
C VAL A 59 5.02 -2.54 -4.40
N ALA A 60 4.28 -3.13 -3.46
CA ALA A 60 3.15 -2.47 -2.86
C ALA A 60 3.63 -1.31 -1.96
N ALA A 61 2.85 -0.22 -1.88
CA ALA A 61 3.20 0.94 -1.07
C ALA A 61 3.33 0.62 0.43
N ASP A 62 2.76 -0.49 0.89
CA ASP A 62 2.87 -0.97 2.27
C ASP A 62 3.92 -2.07 2.47
N SER A 63 4.59 -2.54 1.41
CA SER A 63 5.69 -3.49 1.47
C SER A 63 6.93 -2.81 2.03
N LYS A 64 7.34 -3.20 3.24
CA LYS A 64 8.53 -2.63 3.93
C LYS A 64 9.86 -3.19 3.42
N GLY A 65 9.93 -3.70 2.19
CA GLY A 65 11.13 -4.31 1.63
C GLY A 65 11.58 -5.55 2.40
N GLY A 66 10.82 -6.64 2.29
CA GLY A 66 11.14 -7.92 2.93
C GLY A 66 11.66 -8.96 1.94
N ALA A 67 12.99 -9.14 1.92
CA ALA A 67 13.77 -10.21 1.29
C ALA A 67 13.57 -10.47 -0.21
N THR A 68 14.32 -9.70 -1.02
CA THR A 68 15.04 -10.21 -2.19
C THR A 68 15.94 -11.38 -1.75
N LYS A 69 15.53 -12.63 -1.96
CA LYS A 69 16.50 -13.73 -1.96
C LYS A 69 17.13 -13.80 -3.34
N PHE A 70 18.37 -13.33 -3.40
CA PHE A 70 19.27 -13.48 -4.54
C PHE A 70 19.39 -14.98 -4.89
N GLY A 71 19.03 -15.34 -6.13
CA GLY A 71 19.49 -16.59 -6.75
C GLY A 71 18.67 -17.86 -6.53
N ALA A 72 17.36 -17.81 -6.32
CA ALA A 72 16.54 -19.02 -6.35
C ALA A 72 15.45 -18.95 -7.41
N SER A 73 15.69 -19.67 -8.51
CA SER A 73 14.68 -20.16 -9.44
C SER A 73 13.66 -21.00 -8.64
N PHE A 74 12.57 -20.37 -8.20
CA PHE A 74 11.48 -21.07 -7.56
C PHE A 74 10.18 -20.28 -7.69
N HIS A 75 9.17 -20.92 -8.28
CA HIS A 75 7.77 -20.55 -8.17
C HIS A 75 7.31 -20.68 -6.71
N VAL A 76 7.81 -19.83 -5.81
CA VAL A 76 7.17 -19.58 -4.52
C VAL A 76 6.46 -18.26 -4.71
N GLY A 77 5.13 -18.35 -4.81
CA GLY A 77 4.26 -17.20 -5.05
C GLY A 77 4.65 -16.04 -4.15
N VAL A 78 4.66 -14.85 -4.76
CA VAL A 78 4.65 -13.53 -4.12
C VAL A 78 4.19 -13.68 -2.70
N GLY A 79 5.15 -13.76 -1.78
CA GLY A 79 4.92 -14.16 -0.41
C GLY A 79 4.03 -13.11 0.21
N VAL A 80 2.72 -13.38 0.25
CA VAL A 80 1.73 -12.55 0.92
C VAL A 80 2.31 -12.28 2.30
N GLU A 81 2.76 -11.06 2.53
CA GLU A 81 3.47 -10.70 3.75
C GLU A 81 2.58 -11.16 4.92
N SER A 82 3.12 -11.77 5.97
CA SER A 82 2.29 -12.34 7.05
C SER A 82 1.31 -11.30 7.65
N ARG A 83 1.66 -10.02 7.52
CA ARG A 83 0.84 -8.85 7.82
C ARG A 83 -0.41 -8.74 6.92
N GLU A 84 -0.27 -8.91 5.62
CA GLU A 84 -1.38 -8.85 4.66
C GLU A 84 -2.36 -10.03 4.88
N ILE A 85 -1.86 -11.23 5.16
CA ILE A 85 -2.70 -12.38 5.55
C ILE A 85 -3.51 -12.04 6.82
N THR A 86 -2.85 -11.43 7.81
CA THR A 86 -3.50 -11.01 9.06
C THR A 86 -4.57 -9.95 8.80
N LEU A 87 -4.31 -9.00 7.91
CA LEU A 87 -5.27 -7.96 7.51
C LEU A 87 -6.49 -8.55 6.81
N LYS A 88 -6.29 -9.49 5.87
CA LYS A 88 -7.38 -10.20 5.18
C LYS A 88 -8.26 -10.96 6.17
N LYS A 89 -7.66 -11.72 7.09
CA LYS A 89 -8.40 -12.44 8.16
C LYS A 89 -9.19 -11.49 9.06
N ALA A 90 -8.57 -10.38 9.46
CA ALA A 90 -9.23 -9.39 10.30
C ALA A 90 -10.40 -8.70 9.60
N ARG A 91 -10.25 -8.36 8.30
CA ARG A 91 -11.34 -7.79 7.50
C ARG A 91 -12.55 -8.71 7.47
N THR A 92 -12.36 -10.01 7.27
CA THR A 92 -13.45 -10.99 7.31
C THR A 92 -14.12 -11.02 8.69
N GLY A 93 -13.34 -11.01 9.78
CA GLY A 93 -13.87 -11.00 11.14
C GLY A 93 -14.65 -9.73 11.49
N ILE A 94 -14.12 -8.57 11.11
CA ILE A 94 -14.78 -7.27 11.29
C ILE A 94 -16.07 -7.20 10.47
N ALA A 95 -16.03 -7.61 9.19
CA ALA A 95 -17.21 -7.64 8.33
C ALA A 95 -18.32 -8.55 8.90
N HIS A 96 -17.95 -9.72 9.45
CA HIS A 96 -18.93 -10.60 10.10
C HIS A 96 -19.62 -9.93 11.29
N LEU A 97 -18.86 -9.27 12.17
CA LEU A 97 -19.38 -8.50 13.30
C LEU A 97 -20.29 -7.35 12.82
N CYS A 98 -19.85 -6.57 11.84
CA CYS A 98 -20.61 -5.46 11.28
C CYS A 98 -21.91 -5.91 10.60
N ASN A 99 -21.90 -7.03 9.89
CA ASN A 99 -23.10 -7.61 9.27
C ASN A 99 -24.14 -8.01 10.33
N GLN A 100 -23.71 -8.59 11.45
CA GLN A 100 -24.60 -8.89 12.57
C GLN A 100 -25.20 -7.63 13.22
N LEU A 101 -24.47 -6.52 13.18
CA LEU A 101 -24.88 -5.21 13.69
C LEU A 101 -25.64 -4.37 12.65
N LYS A 102 -25.84 -4.90 11.42
CA LYS A 102 -26.43 -4.19 10.27
C LYS A 102 -25.78 -2.83 9.98
N LEU A 103 -24.45 -2.77 10.09
CA LEU A 103 -23.67 -1.56 9.80
C LEU A 103 -23.39 -1.41 8.30
N ASN A 104 -23.22 -0.17 7.85
CA ASN A 104 -22.92 0.14 6.45
C ASN A 104 -21.47 -0.27 6.06
N GLN A 105 -21.23 -0.46 4.76
CA GLN A 105 -19.89 -0.72 4.20
C GLN A 105 -18.87 0.36 4.56
N HIS A 106 -19.32 1.62 4.66
CA HIS A 106 -18.47 2.73 5.13
C HIS A 106 -17.87 2.42 6.51
N CYS A 107 -18.68 2.00 7.48
CA CYS A 107 -18.22 1.67 8.82
C CYS A 107 -17.25 0.48 8.84
N ILE A 108 -17.44 -0.49 7.93
CA ILE A 108 -16.55 -1.65 7.78
C ILE A 108 -15.17 -1.19 7.31
N ASP A 109 -15.11 -0.30 6.31
CA ASP A 109 -13.84 0.19 5.77
C ASP A 109 -13.08 1.05 6.79
N THR A 110 -13.79 1.97 7.48
CA THR A 110 -13.20 2.77 8.57
C THR A 110 -12.66 1.87 9.68
N ALA A 111 -13.38 0.80 10.05
CA ALA A 111 -12.95 -0.12 11.11
C ALA A 111 -11.70 -0.91 10.69
N CYS A 112 -11.64 -1.32 9.42
CA CYS A 112 -10.46 -1.95 8.84
C CYS A 112 -9.26 -0.99 8.81
N SER A 113 -9.48 0.31 8.54
CA SER A 113 -8.43 1.33 8.58
C SER A 113 -7.86 1.52 9.99
N PHE A 114 -8.71 1.59 11.02
CA PHE A 114 -8.25 1.62 12.41
C PHE A 114 -7.46 0.37 12.79
N PHE A 115 -7.90 -0.81 12.35
CA PHE A 115 -7.16 -2.06 12.58
C PHE A 115 -5.79 -2.06 11.88
N LYS A 116 -5.68 -1.54 10.64
CA LYS A 116 -4.40 -1.35 9.93
C LYS A 116 -3.43 -0.47 10.72
N MET A 117 -3.93 0.62 11.31
CA MET A 117 -3.13 1.52 12.15
C MET A 117 -2.72 0.87 13.48
N ALA A 118 -3.61 0.07 14.09
CA ALA A 118 -3.26 -0.68 15.30
C ALA A 118 -2.16 -1.72 15.04
N LEU A 119 -2.22 -2.39 13.87
CA LEU A 119 -1.20 -3.33 13.44
C LEU A 119 0.14 -2.67 13.14
N SER A 120 0.16 -1.49 12.50
CA SER A 120 1.43 -0.80 12.21
C SER A 120 2.16 -0.36 13.48
N ARG A 121 1.42 -0.15 14.58
CA ARG A 121 1.95 0.18 15.91
C ARG A 121 2.13 -1.03 16.84
N ASN A 122 1.97 -2.26 16.33
CA ASN A 122 2.08 -3.51 17.11
C ASN A 122 1.10 -3.62 18.31
N LEU A 123 -0.03 -2.91 18.29
CA LEU A 123 -1.02 -2.89 19.39
C LEU A 123 -1.91 -4.14 19.45
N THR A 124 -1.77 -5.05 18.48
CA THR A 124 -2.51 -6.31 18.40
C THR A 124 -1.80 -7.49 19.06
N LYS A 125 -0.54 -7.32 19.50
CA LYS A 125 0.28 -8.40 20.07
C LYS A 125 -0.18 -8.74 21.50
N GLY A 126 -0.44 -10.03 21.76
CA GLY A 126 -0.79 -10.54 23.09
C GLY A 126 -2.27 -10.45 23.48
N ARG A 127 -3.15 -9.95 22.59
CA ARG A 127 -4.60 -9.89 22.82
C ARG A 127 -5.34 -10.78 21.84
N ARG A 128 -6.49 -11.34 22.24
CA ARG A 128 -7.35 -12.11 21.33
C ARG A 128 -7.84 -11.21 20.20
N ASN A 129 -7.71 -11.67 18.95
CA ASN A 129 -8.17 -10.91 17.77
C ASN A 129 -9.66 -10.54 17.85
N THR A 130 -10.49 -11.37 18.47
CA THR A 130 -11.92 -11.09 18.68
C THR A 130 -12.15 -9.79 19.47
N HIS A 131 -11.38 -9.55 20.53
CA HIS A 131 -11.45 -8.30 21.30
C HIS A 131 -10.95 -7.10 20.50
N VAL A 132 -9.89 -7.28 19.71
CA VAL A 132 -9.35 -6.20 18.87
C VAL A 132 -10.34 -5.81 17.78
N HIS A 133 -10.98 -6.78 17.12
CA HIS A 133 -12.03 -6.53 16.13
C HIS A 133 -13.20 -5.75 16.75
N ALA A 134 -13.68 -6.19 17.91
CA ALA A 134 -14.76 -5.51 18.63
C ALA A 134 -14.38 -4.07 19.03
N ALA A 135 -13.16 -3.84 19.49
CA ALA A 135 -12.67 -2.51 19.84
C ALA A 135 -12.57 -1.57 18.62
N CYS A 136 -12.11 -2.07 17.47
CA CYS A 136 -12.05 -1.27 16.23
C CYS A 136 -13.45 -0.87 15.74
N VAL A 137 -14.42 -1.80 15.81
CA VAL A 137 -15.83 -1.50 15.46
C VAL A 137 -16.47 -0.56 16.47
N TYR A 138 -16.15 -0.70 17.76
CA TYR A 138 -16.61 0.24 18.78
C TYR A 138 -16.13 1.67 18.49
N LEU A 139 -14.87 1.83 18.09
CA LEU A 139 -14.28 3.12 17.81
C LEU A 139 -14.96 3.83 16.62
N THR A 140 -15.26 3.10 15.54
CA THR A 140 -15.99 3.65 14.38
C THR A 140 -17.41 4.06 14.72
N CYS A 141 -18.14 3.21 15.45
CA CYS A 141 -19.49 3.52 15.89
C CYS A 141 -19.53 4.77 16.79
N ARG A 142 -18.47 5.02 17.56
CA ARG A 142 -18.34 6.23 18.37
C ARG A 142 -18.05 7.47 17.54
N THR A 143 -17.21 7.38 16.50
CA THR A 143 -16.89 8.52 15.63
C THR A 143 -18.06 8.93 14.74
N GLU A 144 -18.90 7.98 14.33
CA GLU A 144 -20.09 8.22 13.50
C GLU A 144 -21.33 8.70 14.30
N GLY A 145 -21.20 8.91 15.62
CA GLY A 145 -22.27 9.47 16.46
C GLY A 145 -23.48 8.55 16.69
N THR A 146 -23.42 7.28 16.29
CA THR A 146 -24.49 6.30 16.51
C THR A 146 -24.35 5.66 17.90
N ALA A 147 -24.68 6.45 18.94
CA ALA A 147 -24.50 6.11 20.36
C ALA A 147 -25.31 4.87 20.86
N ARG A 148 -26.18 4.27 20.03
CA ARG A 148 -27.03 3.11 20.40
C ARG A 148 -26.30 1.75 20.42
N ILE A 149 -25.04 1.68 19.98
CA ILE A 149 -24.34 0.41 19.73
C ILE A 149 -23.46 -0.01 20.94
N LEU A 150 -23.25 0.88 21.91
CA LEU A 150 -22.47 0.69 23.14
C LEU A 150 -22.91 -0.54 23.96
N PHE A 151 -24.21 -0.79 24.04
CA PHE A 151 -24.78 -1.93 24.79
C PHE A 151 -24.68 -3.27 24.02
N VAL A 152 -24.85 -3.23 22.70
CA VAL A 152 -24.94 -4.45 21.87
C VAL A 152 -23.59 -5.16 21.76
N ILE A 153 -22.48 -4.41 21.76
CA ILE A 153 -21.14 -5.00 21.63
C ILE A 153 -20.70 -5.67 22.94
N TYR A 154 -20.99 -5.06 24.11
CA TYR A 154 -20.69 -5.66 25.42
C TYR A 154 -21.54 -6.90 25.72
N ALA A 155 -22.82 -6.90 25.31
CA ALA A 155 -23.73 -8.02 25.52
C ALA A 155 -23.39 -9.28 24.68
N LYS A 156 -22.65 -9.12 23.58
CA LYS A 156 -22.25 -10.25 22.70
C LYS A 156 -20.88 -10.84 23.04
N LEU A 157 -20.14 -10.22 23.96
CA LEU A 157 -18.78 -10.58 24.34
C LEU A 157 -18.70 -11.27 25.72
N THR A 158 -19.80 -11.24 26.49
CA THR A 158 -19.99 -11.96 27.76
C THR A 158 -20.78 -13.23 27.49
#